data_AF-A0A8J2KGR2-F1
#
_entry.id   AF-A0A8J2KGR2-F1
#
_cell.length_a   1.000
_cell.length_b   1.000
_cell.length_c   1.000
_cell.angle_alpha   90.00
_cell.angle_beta   90.00
_cell.angle_gamma   90.00
#
_symmetry.space_group_name_H-M   'P 1'
#
loop_
_entity.id
_entity.type
_entity.pdbx_description
1 polymer ?
#
loop_
_entity_poly.entity_id
_entity_poly.type
_entity_poly.pdbx_seq_one_letter_code
_entity_poly.pdbx_strand_id
1 'polypeptide(L)'
;MLLALLAYLIPSWRYLTCAPCTICIFVLFFYPFVPETPRWLLCKERTAEAEESLNFIAKMNGKPPLETAVVEALQKSVLKERTSESKSSGCSWEIYKNAELRSRIVLFAFGWYTVSFVYYSMSFNTKNLSGNPYLNVLYMGLVDLAAFPSGVLFNNWLGRRKTYA
;
A
#
# COMPACT_ATOMS: atom_id res chain seq x y z
N MET A 1 1.80 -13.27 11.08
CA MET A 1 0.70 -14.25 11.27
C MET A 1 0.96 -15.54 10.54
N LEU A 2 1.07 -15.54 9.20
CA LEU A 2 1.59 -16.69 8.44
C LEU A 2 2.94 -17.20 8.97
N LEU A 3 3.86 -16.29 9.31
CA LEU A 3 5.16 -16.66 9.88
C LEU A 3 5.06 -17.39 11.23
N ALA A 4 4.11 -17.02 12.10
CA ALA A 4 3.93 -17.65 13.41
C ALA A 4 3.34 -19.06 13.29
N LEU A 5 2.41 -19.25 12.34
CA LEU A 5 1.86 -20.56 12.00
C LEU A 5 2.94 -21.46 11.35
N LEU A 6 3.74 -20.91 10.43
CA LEU A 6 4.88 -21.62 9.85
C LEU A 6 5.95 -21.93 10.91
N ALA A 7 6.17 -21.07 11.90
CA ALA A 7 7.11 -21.31 12.99
C ALA A 7 6.64 -22.38 13.97
N TYR A 8 5.33 -22.54 14.13
CA TYR A 8 4.76 -23.65 14.89
C TYR A 8 4.92 -24.98 14.15
N LEU A 9 4.76 -24.98 12.82
CA LEU A 9 4.84 -26.19 11.98
C LEU A 9 6.28 -26.60 11.61
N ILE A 10 7.20 -25.64 11.50
CA ILE A 10 8.58 -25.85 11.04
C ILE A 10 9.55 -25.53 12.18
N PRO A 11 10.19 -26.55 12.79
CA PRO A 11 11.08 -26.35 13.93
C PRO A 11 12.39 -25.61 13.60
N SER A 12 12.85 -25.65 12.34
CA SER A 12 14.13 -25.06 11.95
C SER A 12 13.99 -23.65 11.39
N TRP A 13 14.65 -22.69 12.05
CA TRP A 13 14.67 -21.28 11.64
C TRP A 13 15.20 -21.05 10.22
N ARG A 14 16.07 -21.94 9.70
CA ARG A 14 16.61 -21.87 8.33
C ARG A 14 15.52 -22.05 7.27
N TYR A 15 14.69 -23.09 7.41
CA TYR A 15 13.55 -23.30 6.50
C TYR A 15 12.50 -22.20 6.64
N LEU A 16 12.34 -21.66 7.86
CA LEU A 16 11.45 -20.53 8.11
C LEU A 16 11.88 -19.28 7.34
N THR A 17 13.19 -19.00 7.26
CA THR A 17 13.72 -17.87 6.48
C THR A 17 13.61 -18.07 4.98
N CYS A 18 13.54 -19.32 4.50
CA CYS A 18 13.34 -19.61 3.08
C CYS A 18 11.91 -19.32 2.60
N ALA A 19 10.90 -19.44 3.47
CA ALA A 19 9.50 -19.24 3.09
C ALA A 19 9.22 -17.82 2.52
N PRO A 20 9.66 -16.71 3.15
CA PRO A 20 9.56 -15.38 2.54
C PRO A 20 10.29 -15.28 1.19
N CYS A 21 11.47 -15.89 1.07
CA CYS A 21 12.23 -15.88 -0.18
C CYS A 21 11.44 -16.56 -1.32
N THR A 22 10.73 -17.66 -1.04
CA THR A 22 9.88 -18.31 -2.05
C THR A 22 8.73 -17.42 -2.51
N ILE A 23 8.13 -16.63 -1.61
CA ILE A 23 7.08 -15.67 -1.97
C ILE A 23 7.65 -14.54 -2.84
N CYS A 24 8.83 -14.02 -2.51
CA CYS A 24 9.49 -13.01 -3.33
C CYS A 24 9.81 -13.51 -4.74
N ILE A 25 10.33 -14.74 -4.88
CA ILE A 25 10.60 -15.36 -6.18
C ILE A 25 9.32 -15.52 -6.99
N PHE A 26 8.22 -15.93 -6.34
CA PHE A 26 6.91 -16.02 -6.97
C PHE A 26 6.47 -14.65 -7.50
N VAL A 27 6.57 -13.58 -6.71
CA VAL A 27 6.22 -12.22 -7.17
C VAL A 27 7.09 -11.77 -8.34
N LEU A 28 8.40 -12.04 -8.31
CA LEU A 28 9.31 -11.71 -9.41
C LEU A 28 8.97 -12.45 -10.70
N PHE A 29 8.48 -13.69 -10.59
CA PHE A 29 8.00 -14.45 -11.75
C PHE A 29 6.79 -13.79 -12.41
N PHE A 30 5.89 -13.17 -11.63
CA PHE A 30 4.71 -12.49 -12.15
C PHE A 30 4.95 -11.04 -12.57
N TYR A 31 6.05 -10.42 -12.14
CA TYR A 31 6.36 -9.02 -12.44
C TYR A 31 6.27 -8.66 -13.94
N PRO A 32 6.78 -9.47 -14.90
CA PRO A 32 6.70 -9.15 -16.33
C PRO A 32 5.28 -9.15 -16.91
N PHE A 33 4.32 -9.77 -16.21
CA PHE A 33 2.92 -9.84 -16.67
C PHE A 33 2.07 -8.67 -16.16
N VAL A 34 2.60 -7.86 -15.24
CA VAL A 34 1.90 -6.72 -14.67
C VAL A 34 2.10 -5.51 -15.58
N PRO A 35 1.04 -4.91 -16.14
CA PRO A 35 1.17 -3.71 -16.96
C PRO A 35 1.70 -2.55 -16.11
N GLU A 36 2.53 -1.71 -16.74
CA GLU A 36 3.09 -0.53 -16.08
C GLU A 36 1.98 0.49 -15.76
N THR A 37 2.18 1.30 -14.71
CA THR A 37 1.15 2.23 -14.22
C THR A 37 0.82 3.28 -15.30
N PRO A 38 -0.45 3.40 -15.75
CA PRO A 38 -0.82 4.33 -16.83
C PRO A 38 -0.44 5.78 -16.54
N ARG A 39 -0.57 6.23 -15.29
CA ARG A 39 -0.21 7.59 -14.87
C ARG A 39 1.28 7.88 -15.08
N TRP A 40 2.15 6.91 -14.81
CA TRP A 40 3.59 7.07 -14.99
C TRP A 40 3.96 7.17 -16.49
N LEU A 41 3.32 6.34 -17.32
CA LEU A 41 3.48 6.37 -18.78
C LEU A 41 3.04 7.72 -19.37
N LEU A 42 1.90 8.25 -18.91
CA LEU A 42 1.40 9.58 -19.31
C LEU A 42 2.36 10.70 -18.87
N CYS A 43 2.94 10.62 -17.67
CA CYS A 43 3.97 11.58 -17.20
C CYS A 43 5.25 11.56 -18.05
N LYS A 44 5.56 10.41 -18.68
CA LYS A 44 6.70 10.20 -19.57
C LYS A 44 6.39 10.44 -21.05
N GLU A 45 5.18 10.94 -21.35
CA GLU A 45 4.70 11.20 -22.72
C GLU A 45 4.66 9.93 -23.60
N ARG A 46 4.62 8.74 -22.99
CA ARG A 46 4.48 7.44 -23.67
C ARG A 46 3.00 7.09 -23.80
N THR A 47 2.28 7.78 -24.68
CA THR A 47 0.82 7.70 -24.81
C THR A 47 0.32 6.36 -25.34
N ALA A 48 1.00 5.79 -26.35
CA ALA A 48 0.61 4.52 -26.95
C ALA A 48 0.63 3.36 -25.93
N GLU A 49 1.68 3.29 -25.12
CA GLU A 49 1.78 2.27 -24.06
C GLU A 49 0.79 2.54 -22.92
N ALA A 50 0.51 3.81 -22.61
CA ALA A 50 -0.50 4.16 -21.61
C ALA A 50 -1.90 3.70 -22.04
N GLU A 51 -2.23 3.84 -23.32
CA GLU A 51 -3.46 3.36 -23.91
C GLU A 51 -3.56 1.83 -23.85
N GLU A 52 -2.50 1.10 -24.18
CA GLU A 52 -2.45 -0.36 -24.06
C GLU A 52 -2.71 -0.82 -22.61
N SER A 53 -2.01 -0.24 -21.63
CA SER A 53 -2.22 -0.53 -20.21
C SER A 53 -3.65 -0.20 -19.76
N LEU A 54 -4.22 0.92 -20.21
CA LEU A 54 -5.59 1.32 -19.89
C LEU A 54 -6.63 0.38 -20.50
N ASN A 55 -6.43 -0.05 -21.75
CA ASN A 55 -7.29 -1.01 -22.43
C ASN A 55 -7.22 -2.40 -21.80
N PHE A 56 -6.04 -2.83 -21.35
CA PHE A 56 -5.89 -4.05 -20.56
C PHE A 56 -6.71 -3.99 -19.26
N ILE A 57 -6.59 -2.89 -18.51
CA ILE A 57 -7.37 -2.65 -17.29
C ILE A 57 -8.87 -2.56 -17.57
N ALA A 58 -9.28 -1.89 -18.66
CA ALA A 58 -10.69 -1.79 -19.06
C ALA A 58 -11.27 -3.16 -19.39
N LYS A 59 -10.54 -3.99 -20.14
CA LYS A 59 -10.92 -5.37 -20.47
C LYS A 59 -11.09 -6.23 -19.22
N MET A 60 -10.16 -6.15 -18.26
CA MET A 60 -10.29 -6.86 -16.98
C MET A 60 -11.51 -6.41 -16.17
N ASN A 61 -11.89 -5.13 -16.28
CA ASN A 61 -13.06 -4.57 -15.60
C ASN A 61 -14.36 -4.71 -16.40
N GLY A 62 -14.36 -5.38 -17.56
CA GLY A 62 -15.54 -5.54 -18.42
C GLY A 62 -16.04 -4.24 -19.05
N LYS A 63 -15.19 -3.22 -19.17
CA LYS A 63 -15.52 -1.92 -19.77
C LYS A 63 -15.08 -1.87 -21.23
N PRO A 64 -15.74 -1.06 -22.08
CA PRO A 64 -15.32 -0.87 -23.46
C PRO A 64 -13.90 -0.26 -23.53
N PRO A 65 -13.17 -0.50 -24.63
CA PRO A 65 -11.87 0.12 -24.84
C PRO A 65 -12.01 1.65 -24.80
N LEU A 66 -11.01 2.30 -24.21
CA LEU A 66 -11.00 3.76 -24.09
C LEU A 66 -10.64 4.37 -25.45
N GLU A 67 -11.34 5.44 -25.81
CA GLU A 67 -11.02 6.20 -27.01
C GLU A 67 -9.71 6.97 -26.82
N THR A 68 -8.89 7.05 -27.87
CA THR A 68 -7.60 7.77 -27.89
C THR A 68 -7.74 9.22 -27.42
N ALA A 69 -8.85 9.89 -27.76
CA ALA A 69 -9.16 11.25 -27.34
C ALA A 69 -9.26 11.41 -25.80
N VAL A 70 -9.72 10.38 -25.09
CA VAL A 70 -9.82 10.38 -23.62
C VAL A 70 -8.43 10.26 -22.99
N VAL A 71 -7.56 9.43 -23.58
CA VAL A 71 -6.17 9.25 -23.13
C VAL A 71 -5.36 10.54 -23.31
N GLU A 72 -5.55 11.25 -24.42
CA GLU A 72 -4.92 12.56 -24.67
C GLU A 72 -5.42 13.64 -23.70
N ALA A 73 -6.71 13.65 -23.37
CA ALA A 73 -7.27 14.55 -22.36
C ALA A 73 -6.66 14.30 -20.98
N LEU A 74 -6.49 13.01 -20.61
CA LEU A 74 -5.80 12.58 -19.39
C LEU A 74 -4.33 12.99 -19.37
N GLN A 75 -3.63 12.90 -20.50
CA GLN A 75 -2.25 13.37 -20.60
C GLN A 75 -2.16 14.87 -20.33
N LYS A 76 -3.05 15.68 -20.92
CA LYS A 76 -3.10 17.13 -20.70
C LYS A 76 -3.37 17.48 -19.24
N SER A 77 -4.26 16.78 -18.56
CA SER A 77 -4.49 17.00 -17.12
C SER A 77 -3.27 16.66 -16.27
N VAL A 78 -2.61 15.54 -16.56
CA VAL A 78 -1.40 15.08 -15.84
C VAL A 78 -0.22 16.04 -16.05
N LEU A 79 -0.01 16.51 -17.28
CA LEU A 79 1.05 17.48 -17.58
C LEU A 79 0.77 18.86 -16.97
N LYS A 80 -0.51 19.27 -16.88
CA LYS A 80 -0.91 20.50 -16.18
C LYS A 80 -0.62 20.41 -14.69
N GLU A 81 -0.95 19.29 -14.04
CA GLU A 81 -0.58 19.01 -12.64
C GLU A 81 0.93 19.09 -12.45
N ARG A 82 1.70 18.39 -13.30
CA ARG A 82 3.17 18.39 -13.25
C ARG A 82 3.77 19.79 -13.39
N THR A 83 3.20 20.62 -14.27
CA THR A 83 3.68 22.00 -14.48
C THR A 83 3.35 22.90 -13.29
N SER A 84 2.20 22.68 -12.63
CA SER A 84 1.86 23.38 -11.39
C SER A 84 2.75 22.95 -10.22
N GLU A 85 3.12 21.67 -10.14
CA GLU A 85 4.01 21.12 -9.11
C GLU A 85 5.48 21.44 -9.37
N SER A 86 5.91 21.55 -10.63
CA SER A 86 7.28 21.91 -10.99
C SER A 86 7.61 23.37 -10.70
N LYS A 87 6.60 24.25 -10.60
CA LYS A 87 6.83 25.62 -10.07
C LYS A 87 7.29 25.64 -8.61
N SER A 88 7.13 24.52 -7.87
CA SER A 88 7.67 24.32 -6.52
C SER A 88 8.75 23.22 -6.47
N SER A 89 9.40 22.89 -7.58
CA SER A 89 10.46 21.88 -7.59
C SER A 89 11.84 22.54 -7.46
N GLY A 90 12.19 22.93 -6.24
CA GLY A 90 13.54 23.31 -5.87
C GLY A 90 13.87 22.87 -4.43
N CYS A 91 14.20 21.58 -4.24
CA CYS A 91 14.61 20.94 -2.98
C CYS A 91 13.47 20.35 -2.12
N SER A 92 13.66 19.11 -1.64
CA SER A 92 12.74 18.40 -0.72
C SER A 92 12.40 19.19 0.56
N TRP A 93 13.20 20.20 0.90
CA TRP A 93 12.96 21.10 2.03
C TRP A 93 11.76 22.03 1.84
N GLU A 94 11.33 22.27 0.60
CA GLU A 94 10.18 23.14 0.29
C GLU A 94 8.86 22.55 0.80
N ILE A 95 8.78 21.23 0.93
CA ILE A 95 7.63 20.52 1.49
C ILE A 95 7.36 20.97 2.93
N TYR A 96 8.41 21.23 3.72
CA TYR A 96 8.31 21.66 5.12
C TYR A 96 7.99 23.15 5.28
N LYS A 97 8.19 23.96 4.22
CA LYS A 97 7.81 25.39 4.22
C LYS A 97 6.29 25.57 4.23
N ASN A 98 5.56 24.66 3.59
CA ASN A 98 4.10 24.69 3.60
C ASN A 98 3.55 24.17 4.94
N ALA A 99 2.90 25.07 5.70
CA ALA A 99 2.38 24.76 7.03
C ALA A 99 1.32 23.64 7.01
N GLU A 100 0.50 23.56 5.96
CA GLU A 100 -0.53 22.53 5.84
C GLU A 100 0.09 21.16 5.58
N LEU A 101 1.07 21.06 4.68
CA LEU A 101 1.79 19.82 4.41
C LEU A 101 2.55 19.34 5.64
N ARG A 102 3.21 20.25 6.37
CA ARG A 102 3.91 19.93 7.61
C ARG A 102 2.97 19.32 8.66
N SER A 103 1.81 19.94 8.89
CA SER A 103 0.82 19.41 9.84
C SER A 103 0.33 18.02 9.44
N ARG A 104 0.08 17.79 8.14
CA ARG A 104 -0.31 16.46 7.62
C ARG A 104 0.78 15.41 7.81
N ILE A 105 2.05 15.77 7.56
CA ILE A 105 3.20 14.87 7.76
C ILE A 105 3.35 14.52 9.24
N VAL A 106 3.25 15.50 10.14
CA VAL A 106 3.36 15.28 11.59
C VAL A 106 2.22 14.38 12.08
N LEU A 107 0.99 14.61 11.62
CA LEU A 107 -0.15 13.74 11.97
C LEU A 107 0.06 12.31 11.47
N PHE A 108 0.53 12.14 10.24
CA PHE A 108 0.83 10.82 9.69
C PHE A 108 1.95 10.11 10.45
N ALA A 109 3.04 10.83 10.75
CA ALA A 109 4.15 10.31 11.54
C ALA A 109 3.73 9.93 12.96
N PHE A 110 2.91 10.75 13.61
CA PHE A 110 2.36 10.46 14.93
C PHE A 110 1.45 9.23 14.91
N GLY A 111 0.56 9.12 13.92
CA GLY A 111 -0.28 7.93 13.74
C GLY A 111 0.55 6.67 13.54
N TRP A 112 1.58 6.73 12.69
CA TRP A 112 2.50 5.60 12.49
C TRP A 112 3.30 5.25 13.75
N TYR A 113 3.73 6.26 14.51
CA TYR A 113 4.40 6.10 15.79
C TYR A 113 3.49 5.39 16.80
N THR A 114 2.25 5.84 16.97
CA THR A 114 1.30 5.23 17.89
C THR A 114 1.03 3.77 17.54
N VAL A 115 0.79 3.47 16.26
CA VAL A 115 0.59 2.08 15.79
C VAL A 115 1.82 1.23 16.07
N SER A 116 3.01 1.73 15.73
CA SER A 116 4.27 1.02 15.96
C SER A 116 4.53 0.77 17.45
N PHE A 117 4.30 1.78 18.30
CA PHE A 117 4.49 1.71 19.73
C PHE A 117 3.58 0.65 20.36
N VAL A 118 2.29 0.65 20.02
CA VAL A 118 1.33 -0.36 20.49
C VAL A 118 1.73 -1.76 20.01
N TYR A 119 2.10 -1.89 18.73
CA TYR A 119 2.51 -3.18 18.16
C TYR A 119 3.75 -3.76 18.85
N TYR A 120 4.79 -2.96 19.06
CA TYR A 120 6.00 -3.42 19.75
C TYR A 120 5.75 -3.67 21.24
N SER A 121 4.92 -2.84 21.89
CA SER A 121 4.51 -3.05 23.28
C SER A 121 3.82 -4.41 23.46
N MET A 122 2.84 -4.73 22.59
CA MET A 122 2.17 -6.03 22.59
C MET A 122 3.13 -7.18 22.27
N SER A 123 4.00 -6.99 21.28
CA SER A 123 4.99 -8.00 20.89
C SER A 123 5.97 -8.33 22.02
N PHE A 124 6.43 -7.33 22.77
CA PHE A 124 7.28 -7.56 23.95
C PHE A 124 6.51 -8.19 25.11
N ASN A 125 5.25 -7.81 25.31
CA ASN A 125 4.43 -8.40 26.36
C ASN A 125 3.99 -9.84 26.07
N THR A 126 4.06 -10.29 24.81
CA THR A 126 3.65 -11.65 24.40
C THR A 126 4.40 -12.75 25.15
N LYS A 127 5.62 -12.49 25.64
CA LYS A 127 6.38 -13.45 26.48
C LYS A 127 5.86 -13.57 27.92
N ASN A 128 5.18 -12.55 28.43
CA ASN A 128 4.61 -12.53 29.77
C ASN A 128 3.16 -13.03 29.80
N LEU A 129 2.52 -13.21 28.63
CA LEU A 129 1.22 -13.87 28.55
C LEU A 129 1.39 -15.36 28.85
N SER A 130 0.48 -15.90 29.67
CA SER A 130 0.40 -17.33 29.92
C SER A 130 -0.02 -18.09 28.65
N GLY A 131 0.46 -19.33 28.53
CA GLY A 131 0.16 -20.20 27.39
C GLY A 131 1.26 -20.28 26.34
N ASN A 132 0.92 -20.80 25.16
CA ASN A 132 1.87 -20.99 24.07
C ASN A 132 2.05 -19.68 23.29
N PRO A 133 3.27 -19.10 23.22
CA PRO A 133 3.51 -17.82 22.56
C PRO A 133 3.17 -17.84 21.07
N TYR A 134 3.31 -18.99 20.39
CA TYR A 134 2.96 -19.12 18.97
C TYR A 134 1.44 -19.00 18.74
N LEU A 135 0.62 -19.57 19.64
CA LEU A 135 -0.83 -19.47 19.57
C LEU A 135 -1.31 -18.06 19.93
N ASN A 136 -0.69 -17.41 20.92
CA ASN A 136 -1.01 -16.03 21.29
C ASN A 136 -0.78 -15.07 20.11
N VAL A 137 0.33 -15.22 19.38
CA VAL A 137 0.58 -14.45 18.16
C VAL A 137 -0.43 -14.77 17.06
N LEU A 138 -0.81 -16.04 16.91
CA LEU A 138 -1.82 -16.45 15.92
C LEU A 138 -3.18 -15.81 16.19
N TYR A 139 -3.64 -15.77 17.45
CA TYR A 139 -4.91 -15.14 17.82
C TYR A 139 -4.90 -13.64 17.57
N MET A 140 -3.82 -12.93 17.93
CA MET A 140 -3.66 -11.51 17.58
C MET A 140 -3.79 -11.30 16.07
N GLY A 141 -3.20 -12.21 15.28
CA GLY A 141 -3.30 -12.17 13.83
C GLY A 141 -4.69 -12.38 13.24
N LEU A 142 -5.50 -13.21 13.87
CA LEU A 142 -6.89 -13.43 13.45
C LEU A 142 -7.74 -12.18 13.70
N VAL A 143 -7.51 -11.50 14.83
CA VAL A 143 -8.17 -10.22 15.13
C VAL A 143 -7.80 -9.17 14.08
N ASP A 144 -6.52 -9.07 13.72
CA ASP A 144 -6.07 -8.15 12.66
C ASP A 144 -6.73 -8.46 11.31
N LEU A 145 -6.85 -9.74 10.95
CA LEU A 145 -7.47 -10.17 9.69
C LEU A 145 -8.95 -9.75 9.62
N ALA A 146 -9.67 -9.76 10.74
CA ALA A 146 -11.05 -9.25 10.81
C ALA A 146 -11.13 -7.71 10.86
N ALA A 147 -10.10 -7.05 11.40
CA ALA A 147 -10.04 -5.60 11.49
C ALA A 147 -9.85 -4.90 10.14
N PHE A 148 -9.09 -5.48 9.19
CA PHE A 148 -8.86 -4.85 7.89
C PHE A 148 -10.14 -4.68 7.04
N PRO A 149 -10.97 -5.71 6.82
CA PRO A 149 -12.21 -5.56 6.07
C PRO A 149 -13.20 -4.63 6.78
N SER A 150 -13.28 -4.70 8.12
CA SER A 150 -14.17 -3.83 8.88
C SER A 150 -13.76 -2.35 8.72
N GLY A 151 -12.47 -2.04 8.73
CA GLY A 151 -11.97 -0.69 8.44
C GLY A 151 -12.40 -0.16 7.07
N VAL A 152 -12.37 -1.01 6.03
CA VAL A 152 -12.86 -0.63 4.69
C VAL A 152 -14.37 -0.37 4.69
N LEU A 153 -15.15 -1.23 5.34
CA LEU A 153 -16.60 -1.07 5.46
C LEU A 153 -16.98 0.20 6.22
N PHE A 154 -16.35 0.45 7.36
CA PHE A 154 -16.59 1.66 8.16
C PHE A 154 -16.17 2.92 7.43
N ASN A 155 -15.06 2.89 6.69
CA ASN A 155 -14.62 4.02 5.89
C ASN A 155 -15.63 4.36 4.77
N ASN A 156 -16.19 3.34 4.12
CA ASN A 156 -17.20 3.51 3.08
C ASN A 156 -18.56 3.97 3.65
N TRP A 157 -18.90 3.59 4.88
CA TRP A 157 -20.18 3.93 5.50
C TRP A 157 -20.20 5.28 6.24
N LEU A 158 -19.17 5.55 7.06
CA LEU A 158 -19.10 6.75 7.93
C LEU A 158 -18.34 7.91 7.29
N GLY A 159 -17.58 7.63 6.22
CA GLY A 159 -16.71 8.58 5.54
C GLY A 159 -15.37 8.78 6.25
N ARG A 160 -14.30 8.98 5.46
CA ARG A 160 -12.89 9.05 5.89
C ARG A 160 -12.64 9.85 7.16
N ARG A 161 -13.21 11.05 7.29
CA ARG A 161 -12.93 11.93 8.44
C ARG A 161 -13.41 11.38 9.78
N LYS A 162 -14.52 10.63 9.80
CA LYS A 162 -15.07 10.06 11.05
C LYS A 162 -14.42 8.74 11.43
N THR A 163 -13.79 8.05 10.47
CA THR A 163 -13.09 6.79 10.71
C THR A 163 -11.69 7.00 11.28
N TYR A 164 -11.06 8.15 11.02
CA TYR A 164 -9.75 8.52 11.57
C TYR A 164 -9.83 9.38 12.84
N ALA A 165 -11.03 9.80 13.25
CA ALA A 165 -11.29 10.57 14.46
C ALA A 165 -11.60 9.63 15.63
#